data_AF-A0A060Z233-F1
#
_entry.id   AF-A0A060Z233-F1
#
_cell.length_a   1.000
_cell.length_b   1.000
_cell.length_c   1.000
_cell.angle_alpha   90.00
_cell.angle_beta   90.00
_cell.angle_gamma   90.00
#
_symmetry.space_group_name_H-M   'P 1'
#
loop_
_entity.id
_entity.type
_entity.pdbx_description
1 polymer ?
#
loop_
_entity_poly.entity_id
_entity_poly.type
_entity_poly.pdbx_seq_one_letter_code
_entity_poly.pdbx_strand_id
1 'polypeptide(L)'
;MGVVLTDNSFLYLIWYATMSILGHYNNFFFAAHLLDIAMGFKTLRTILSSVTHNGKQARGNNTARHLLSVPPVYPPQCYLFHLYAGVRAGGGIGDELEDPAGDPYELWRILFDITFFFFVIVILLAIIQGLIIDAFGELRDQQEQVKEDMETKCFICGIGNDYFDTTPHGFETHTLQEHNLANYLFFLMYLINKDETEHTGQESYVWKMYQERCWDFFPAGDCFRKQYEDLLG
;
A
#
# COMPACT_ATOMS: atom_id res chain seq x y z
N MET A 1 7.57 26.69 -9.51
CA MET A 1 7.74 26.67 -8.04
C MET A 1 6.60 25.97 -7.32
N GLY A 2 5.32 26.31 -7.57
CA GLY A 2 4.18 25.66 -6.91
C GLY A 2 4.11 24.14 -7.05
N VAL A 3 4.31 23.60 -8.27
CA VAL A 3 4.29 22.16 -8.54
C VAL A 3 5.37 21.37 -7.79
N VAL A 4 6.56 21.97 -7.63
CA VAL A 4 7.68 21.33 -6.93
C VAL A 4 7.43 21.31 -5.42
N LEU A 5 6.83 22.37 -4.87
CA LEU A 5 6.48 22.45 -3.45
C LEU A 5 5.28 21.58 -3.05
N THR A 6 4.53 21.05 -4.00
CA THR A 6 3.47 20.06 -3.76
C THR A 6 3.92 18.62 -3.93
N ASP A 7 5.16 18.38 -4.40
CA ASP A 7 5.69 17.02 -4.57
C ASP A 7 6.11 16.43 -3.22
N ASN A 8 5.57 15.27 -2.88
CA ASN A 8 5.83 14.61 -1.59
C ASN A 8 7.30 14.20 -1.42
N SER A 9 8.00 13.85 -2.51
CA SER A 9 9.41 13.47 -2.46
C SER A 9 10.27 14.70 -2.21
N PHE A 10 9.94 15.82 -2.86
CA PHE A 10 10.61 17.10 -2.63
C PHE A 10 10.37 17.62 -1.21
N LEU A 11 9.14 17.54 -0.70
CA LEU A 11 8.82 17.89 0.69
C LEU A 11 9.56 17.03 1.70
N TYR A 12 9.69 15.72 1.43
CA TYR A 12 10.49 14.81 2.24
C TYR A 12 11.97 15.23 2.28
N LEU A 13 12.54 15.60 1.13
CA LEU A 13 13.92 16.09 1.06
C LEU A 13 14.13 17.43 1.78
N ILE A 14 13.17 18.35 1.70
CA ILE A 14 13.18 19.60 2.48
C ILE A 14 13.16 19.30 3.96
N TRP A 15 12.27 18.40 4.39
CA TRP A 15 12.18 17.96 5.78
C TRP A 15 13.50 17.35 6.26
N TYR A 16 14.08 16.43 5.47
CA TYR A 16 15.35 15.80 5.75
C TYR A 16 16.49 16.83 5.90
N ALA A 17 16.58 17.78 4.97
CA ALA A 17 17.57 18.86 5.04
C ALA A 17 17.36 19.75 6.27
N THR A 18 16.10 20.04 6.62
CA THR A 18 15.75 20.83 7.80
C THR A 18 16.17 20.11 9.10
N MET A 19 15.89 18.81 9.21
CA MET A 19 16.31 17.99 10.36
C MET A 19 17.83 17.89 10.48
N SER A 20 18.56 17.86 9.35
CA SER A 20 20.03 17.88 9.32
C SER A 20 20.60 19.21 9.83
N ILE A 21 20.02 20.36 9.41
CA ILE A 21 20.42 21.69 9.89
C ILE A 21 20.11 21.84 11.38
N LEU A 22 18.94 21.37 11.83
CA LEU A 22 18.56 21.37 13.25
C LEU A 22 19.44 20.43 14.10
N GLY A 23 19.99 19.37 13.49
CA GLY A 23 20.98 18.49 14.10
C GLY A 23 22.23 19.21 14.62
N HIS A 24 22.65 20.29 13.97
CA HIS A 24 23.75 21.12 14.45
C HIS A 24 23.44 21.87 15.75
N TYR A 25 22.17 22.16 16.02
CA TYR A 25 21.74 22.79 17.27
C TYR A 25 21.48 21.76 18.36
N ASN A 26 20.97 20.58 18.00
CA ASN A 26 20.78 19.47 18.94
C ASN A 26 20.96 18.12 18.22
N ASN A 27 21.95 17.35 18.71
CA ASN A 27 22.29 16.04 18.17
C ASN A 27 21.12 15.05 18.12
N PHE A 28 20.07 15.24 18.93
CA PHE A 28 18.86 14.42 18.91
C PHE A 28 18.17 14.41 17.53
N PHE A 29 18.19 15.53 16.80
CA PHE A 29 17.57 15.61 15.47
C PHE A 29 18.27 14.74 14.41
N PHE A 30 19.52 14.32 14.65
CA PHE A 30 20.17 13.34 13.78
C PHE A 30 19.48 11.96 13.83
N ALA A 31 18.88 11.59 14.97
CA ALA A 31 18.15 10.33 15.12
C ALA A 31 16.90 10.24 14.22
N ALA A 32 16.30 11.38 13.84
CA ALA A 32 15.14 11.40 12.94
C ALA A 32 15.47 10.84 11.54
N HIS A 33 16.72 10.93 11.09
CA HIS A 33 17.15 10.39 9.80
C HIS A 33 17.15 8.85 9.78
N LEU A 34 17.14 8.19 10.94
CA LEU A 34 17.03 6.73 11.02
C LEU A 34 15.67 6.23 10.50
N LEU A 35 14.64 7.07 10.48
CA LEU A 35 13.34 6.75 9.86
C LEU A 35 13.45 6.59 8.33
N ASP A 36 14.50 7.12 7.70
CA ASP A 36 14.77 6.95 6.28
C ASP A 36 15.10 5.48 5.95
N ILE A 37 15.72 4.75 6.89
CA ILE A 37 15.94 3.30 6.77
C ILE A 37 14.59 2.58 6.59
N ALA A 38 13.52 3.05 7.26
CA ALA A 38 12.20 2.46 7.11
C ALA A 38 11.59 2.67 5.71
N MET A 39 11.87 3.81 5.08
CA MET A 39 11.34 4.16 3.76
C MET A 39 12.23 3.66 2.61
N GLY A 40 13.53 3.46 2.85
CA GLY A 40 14.53 3.04 1.86
C GLY A 40 14.45 1.55 1.49
N PHE A 41 14.06 0.68 2.42
CA PHE A 41 13.94 -0.77 2.14
C PHE A 41 12.57 -1.12 1.54
N LYS A 42 12.56 -1.72 0.34
CA LYS A 42 11.34 -2.16 -0.35
C LYS A 42 10.44 -3.04 0.53
N THR A 43 11.03 -3.98 1.28
CA THR A 43 10.31 -4.87 2.20
C THR A 43 9.66 -4.11 3.35
N LEU A 44 10.39 -3.17 3.98
CA LEU A 44 9.90 -2.40 5.12
C LEU A 44 8.85 -1.36 4.69
N ARG A 45 8.94 -0.85 3.46
CA ARG A 45 7.89 -0.02 2.84
C ARG A 45 6.59 -0.78 2.66
N THR A 46 6.64 -2.03 2.20
CA THR A 46 5.44 -2.88 2.07
C THR A 46 4.81 -3.17 3.44
N ILE A 47 5.65 -3.38 4.47
CA ILE A 47 5.21 -3.52 5.85
C ILE A 47 4.53 -2.24 6.36
N LEU A 48 5.13 -1.08 6.12
CA LEU A 48 4.55 0.18 6.53
C LEU A 48 3.27 0.49 5.75
N SER A 49 3.21 0.18 4.46
CA SER A 49 2.03 0.40 3.63
C SER A 49 0.84 -0.44 4.09
N SER A 50 1.07 -1.69 4.53
CA SER A 50 0.02 -2.56 5.06
C SER A 50 -0.63 -1.96 6.32
N VAL A 51 0.17 -1.44 7.25
CA VAL A 51 -0.32 -0.74 8.46
C VAL A 51 -1.04 0.56 8.10
N THR A 52 -0.58 1.31 7.09
CA THR A 52 -1.23 2.56 6.67
C THR A 52 -2.51 2.36 5.86
N HIS A 53 -2.66 1.24 5.14
CA HIS A 53 -3.87 0.89 4.39
C HIS A 53 -5.05 0.70 5.36
N ASN A 54 -4.83 -0.10 6.42
CA ASN A 54 -5.82 -0.34 7.48
C ASN A 54 -5.84 0.76 8.55
N GLY A 55 -4.87 1.68 8.53
CA GLY A 55 -4.81 2.83 9.45
C GLY A 55 -6.03 3.75 9.37
N LYS A 56 -6.77 3.78 8.25
CA LYS A 56 -8.05 4.49 8.14
C LYS A 56 -9.19 3.78 8.89
N GLN A 57 -9.20 2.45 8.99
CA GLN A 57 -10.12 1.70 9.85
C GLN A 57 -9.74 1.85 11.33
N ALA A 58 -8.45 1.82 11.67
CA ALA A 58 -7.98 2.11 13.02
C ALA A 58 -8.32 3.54 13.49
N ARG A 59 -8.32 4.51 12.56
CA ARG A 59 -8.80 5.89 12.80
C ARG A 59 -10.33 6.03 12.71
N GLY A 60 -11.01 5.03 12.14
CA GLY A 60 -12.44 5.02 11.80
C GLY A 60 -13.36 4.38 12.83
N ASN A 61 -12.83 3.90 13.97
CA ASN A 61 -13.69 3.54 15.10
C ASN A 61 -14.17 4.83 15.80
N ASN A 62 -15.37 5.27 15.43
CA ASN A 62 -16.11 6.35 16.10
C ASN A 62 -16.41 6.08 17.58
N THR A 63 -16.03 4.92 18.12
CA THR A 63 -15.99 4.63 19.57
C THR A 63 -14.93 5.45 20.32
N ALA A 64 -13.88 5.95 19.66
CA ALA A 64 -12.90 6.83 20.30
C ALA A 64 -13.38 8.29 20.49
N ARG A 65 -14.46 8.70 19.82
CA ARG A 65 -15.03 10.06 19.96
C ARG A 65 -15.87 10.26 21.21
N HIS A 66 -16.33 9.19 21.86
CA HIS A 66 -17.06 9.32 23.13
C HIS A 66 -16.14 9.57 24.34
N LEU A 67 -14.84 9.26 24.24
CA LEU A 67 -13.86 9.50 25.30
C LEU A 67 -13.43 10.99 25.44
N LEU A 68 -13.76 11.84 24.47
CA LEU A 68 -13.49 13.29 24.52
C LEU A 68 -14.62 14.11 25.16
N SER A 69 -15.65 13.46 25.70
CA SER A 69 -16.80 14.13 26.34
C SER A 69 -16.83 14.05 27.88
N VAL A 70 -15.75 13.59 28.51
CA VAL A 70 -15.69 13.49 29.98
C VAL A 70 -15.31 14.86 30.59
N PRO A 71 -16.11 15.42 31.51
CA PRO A 71 -15.85 16.73 32.11
C PRO A 71 -14.54 16.75 32.92
N PRO A 72 -13.87 17.92 33.06
CA PRO A 72 -12.56 18.04 33.66
C PRO A 72 -12.68 18.04 35.19
N VAL A 73 -12.83 16.87 35.81
CA VAL A 73 -12.94 16.77 37.28
C VAL A 73 -11.93 15.81 37.92
N TYR A 74 -10.99 15.24 37.14
CA TYR A 74 -9.84 14.52 37.69
C TYR A 74 -8.54 15.02 37.05
N PRO A 75 -7.42 15.06 37.81
CA PRO A 75 -6.14 15.52 37.29
C PRO A 75 -5.79 14.71 36.02
N PRO A 76 -5.51 15.34 34.85
CA PRO A 76 -5.14 14.65 33.61
C PRO A 76 -3.97 13.68 33.77
N GLN A 77 -3.22 13.81 34.87
CA GLN A 77 -2.15 12.95 35.32
C GLN A 77 -2.58 11.48 35.48
N CYS A 78 -3.76 11.19 36.03
CA CYS A 78 -4.20 9.79 36.23
C CYS A 78 -4.57 9.12 34.91
N TYR A 79 -5.32 9.81 34.04
CA TYR A 79 -5.65 9.31 32.71
C TYR A 79 -4.40 9.12 31.84
N LEU A 80 -3.49 10.09 31.88
CA LEU A 80 -2.21 10.01 31.17
C LEU A 80 -1.35 8.87 31.71
N PHE A 81 -1.35 8.63 33.02
CA PHE A 81 -0.65 7.52 33.65
C PHE A 81 -1.18 6.15 33.16
N HIS A 82 -2.50 5.97 33.07
CA HIS A 82 -3.08 4.73 32.55
C HIS A 82 -2.75 4.48 31.08
N LEU A 83 -2.74 5.54 30.26
CA LEU A 83 -2.40 5.43 28.84
C LEU A 83 -0.89 5.21 28.61
N TYR A 84 -0.04 5.89 29.38
CA TYR A 84 1.41 5.89 29.18
C TYR A 84 2.10 4.70 29.85
N ALA A 85 1.82 4.48 31.13
CA ALA A 85 2.42 3.42 31.93
C ALA A 85 1.59 2.14 31.83
N GLY A 86 0.27 2.25 32.01
CA GLY A 86 -0.63 1.08 32.02
C GLY A 86 -0.64 0.25 30.73
N VAL A 87 -0.69 0.88 29.55
CA VAL A 87 -0.71 0.15 28.26
C VAL A 87 0.70 -0.31 27.83
N ARG A 88 1.75 0.35 28.33
CA ARG A 88 3.15 0.02 27.99
C ARG A 88 3.71 -1.08 28.86
N ALA A 89 3.31 -1.14 30.12
CA ALA A 89 3.68 -2.20 31.04
C ALA A 89 3.13 -3.54 30.53
N GLY A 90 3.99 -4.56 30.48
CA GLY A 90 3.67 -5.86 29.89
C GLY A 90 2.55 -6.61 30.62
N GLY A 91 2.40 -6.41 31.93
CA GLY A 91 1.34 -6.98 32.78
C GLY A 91 0.14 -6.05 33.02
N GLY A 92 0.11 -4.86 32.39
CA GLY A 92 -0.94 -3.87 32.59
C GLY A 92 -0.65 -2.92 33.76
N ILE A 93 -1.69 -2.23 34.24
CA ILE A 93 -1.53 -1.15 35.23
C ILE A 93 -1.03 -1.65 36.60
N GLY A 94 -1.30 -2.91 36.96
CA GLY A 94 -0.89 -3.50 38.23
C GLY A 94 0.64 -3.58 38.42
N ASP A 95 1.42 -3.64 37.32
CA ASP A 95 2.89 -3.67 37.38
C ASP A 95 3.51 -2.35 37.87
N GLU A 96 2.78 -1.24 37.73
CA GLU A 96 3.26 0.12 38.05
C GLU A 96 2.63 0.69 39.33
N LEU A 97 1.72 -0.06 39.93
CA LEU A 97 1.04 0.30 41.16
C LEU A 97 1.65 -0.47 42.33
N GLU A 98 1.50 0.06 43.55
CA GLU A 98 1.93 -0.64 44.75
C GLU A 98 1.13 -1.93 44.95
N ASP A 99 1.78 -2.93 45.57
CA ASP A 99 1.17 -4.24 45.82
C ASP A 99 -0.14 -4.09 46.62
N PRO A 100 -1.22 -4.80 46.23
CA PRO A 100 -2.54 -4.66 46.86
C PRO A 100 -2.63 -5.30 48.26
N ALA A 101 -1.57 -5.94 48.74
CA ALA A 101 -1.55 -6.69 49.99
C ALA A 101 -1.75 -5.76 51.20
N GLY A 102 -2.86 -5.94 51.92
CA GLY A 102 -3.20 -5.15 53.11
C GLY A 102 -4.12 -3.96 52.88
N ASP A 103 -4.66 -3.78 51.66
CA ASP A 103 -5.71 -2.81 51.37
C ASP A 103 -7.10 -3.36 51.77
N PRO A 104 -7.96 -2.59 52.47
CA PRO A 104 -9.39 -2.92 52.65
C PRO A 104 -10.13 -3.37 51.38
N TYR A 105 -9.66 -2.98 50.19
CA TYR A 105 -10.24 -3.30 48.88
C TYR A 105 -9.38 -4.26 48.04
N GLU A 106 -8.47 -5.03 48.64
CA GLU A 106 -7.53 -5.95 47.96
C GLU A 106 -8.19 -6.79 46.85
N LEU A 107 -9.34 -7.41 47.13
CA LEU A 107 -10.05 -8.25 46.15
C LEU A 107 -10.57 -7.43 44.95
N TRP A 108 -11.07 -6.22 45.17
CA TRP A 108 -11.52 -5.34 44.10
C TRP A 108 -10.36 -4.84 43.24
N ARG A 109 -9.19 -4.60 43.86
CA ARG A 109 -7.97 -4.20 43.17
C ARG A 109 -7.44 -5.30 42.26
N ILE A 110 -7.35 -6.53 42.76
CA ILE A 110 -6.92 -7.69 41.97
C ILE A 110 -7.85 -7.92 40.77
N LEU A 111 -9.17 -7.83 40.96
CA LEU A 111 -10.12 -7.96 39.85
C LEU A 111 -9.95 -6.84 38.82
N PHE A 112 -9.69 -5.61 39.26
CA PHE A 112 -9.42 -4.48 38.37
C PHE A 112 -8.15 -4.72 37.53
N ASP A 113 -7.06 -5.17 38.13
CA ASP A 113 -5.80 -5.40 37.41
C ASP A 113 -5.92 -6.56 36.41
N ILE A 114 -6.58 -7.66 36.78
CA ILE A 114 -6.84 -8.82 35.89
C ILE A 114 -7.74 -8.41 34.72
N THR A 115 -8.82 -7.66 34.97
CA THR A 115 -9.71 -7.22 33.90
C THR A 115 -9.00 -6.23 32.96
N PHE A 116 -8.19 -5.32 33.49
CA PHE A 116 -7.37 -4.42 32.67
C PHE A 116 -6.41 -5.19 31.77
N PHE A 117 -5.69 -6.19 32.31
CA PHE A 117 -4.77 -7.01 31.53
C PHE A 117 -5.47 -7.78 30.39
N PHE A 118 -6.56 -8.48 30.67
CA PHE A 118 -7.26 -9.26 29.65
C PHE A 118 -7.94 -8.39 28.58
N PHE A 119 -8.65 -7.33 28.98
CA PHE A 119 -9.43 -6.53 28.04
C PHE A 119 -8.60 -5.47 27.31
N VAL A 120 -7.65 -4.84 28.01
CA VAL A 120 -6.89 -3.71 27.43
C VAL A 120 -5.58 -4.18 26.82
N ILE A 121 -4.85 -5.11 27.44
CA ILE A 121 -3.56 -5.56 26.89
C ILE A 121 -3.77 -6.69 25.88
N VAL A 122 -4.36 -7.81 26.32
CA VAL A 122 -4.46 -9.02 25.48
C VAL A 122 -5.34 -8.78 24.26
N ILE A 123 -6.57 -8.29 24.43
CA ILE A 123 -7.51 -8.09 23.31
C ILE A 123 -7.03 -6.98 22.36
N LEU A 124 -6.56 -5.83 22.86
CA LEU A 124 -6.13 -4.72 22.00
C LEU A 124 -4.89 -5.06 21.18
N LEU A 125 -3.88 -5.70 21.80
CA LEU A 125 -2.69 -6.15 21.07
C LEU A 125 -3.04 -7.24 20.05
N ALA A 126 -3.95 -8.17 20.38
CA ALA A 126 -4.42 -9.19 19.45
C ALA A 126 -5.18 -8.58 18.26
N ILE A 127 -6.00 -7.54 18.46
CA ILE A 127 -6.68 -6.83 17.37
C ILE A 127 -5.67 -6.12 16.47
N ILE A 128 -4.71 -5.38 17.04
CA ILE A 128 -3.70 -4.67 16.25
C ILE A 128 -2.87 -5.66 15.43
N GLN A 129 -2.40 -6.75 16.05
CA GLN A 129 -1.67 -7.80 15.33
C GLN A 129 -2.55 -8.46 14.26
N GLY A 130 -3.82 -8.72 14.56
CA GLY A 130 -4.80 -9.26 13.60
C GLY A 130 -4.95 -8.38 12.37
N LEU A 131 -5.13 -7.06 12.55
CA LEU A 131 -5.26 -6.09 11.45
C LEU A 131 -4.00 -6.02 10.58
N ILE A 132 -2.82 -6.20 11.18
CA ILE A 132 -1.55 -6.24 10.47
C ILE A 132 -1.44 -7.51 9.62
N ILE A 133 -1.78 -8.67 10.19
CA ILE A 133 -1.77 -9.96 9.47
C ILE A 133 -2.76 -9.94 8.32
N ASP A 134 -3.96 -9.41 8.55
CA ASP A 134 -4.99 -9.23 7.52
C ASP A 134 -4.50 -8.36 6.36
N ALA A 135 -3.90 -7.20 6.68
CA ALA A 135 -3.29 -6.34 5.66
C ALA A 135 -2.20 -7.04 4.85
N PHE A 136 -1.39 -7.89 5.48
CA PHE A 136 -0.39 -8.70 4.77
C PHE A 136 -1.00 -9.82 3.95
N GLY A 137 -2.11 -10.40 4.40
CA GLY A 137 -2.90 -11.36 3.63
C GLY A 137 -3.41 -10.71 2.34
N GLU A 138 -4.11 -9.57 2.47
CA GLU A 138 -4.65 -8.84 1.32
C GLU A 138 -3.57 -8.42 0.32
N LEU A 139 -2.43 -7.91 0.78
CA LEU A 139 -1.33 -7.53 -0.12
C LEU A 139 -0.73 -8.74 -0.87
N ARG A 140 -0.75 -9.94 -0.27
CA ARG A 140 -0.31 -11.17 -0.94
C ARG A 140 -1.33 -11.60 -1.97
N ASP A 141 -2.61 -11.57 -1.63
CA ASP A 141 -3.69 -11.94 -2.54
C ASP A 141 -3.73 -11.01 -3.76
N GLN A 142 -3.53 -9.70 -3.57
CA GLN A 142 -3.40 -8.73 -4.67
C GLN A 142 -2.20 -9.04 -5.59
N GLN A 143 -1.06 -9.44 -5.03
CA GLN A 143 0.12 -9.81 -5.82
C GLN A 143 -0.12 -11.09 -6.62
N GLU A 144 -0.75 -12.10 -6.01
CA GLU A 144 -1.06 -13.35 -6.68
C GLU A 144 -2.11 -13.12 -7.79
N GLN A 145 -3.14 -12.31 -7.54
CA GLN A 145 -4.13 -11.97 -8.55
C GLN A 145 -3.53 -11.29 -9.78
N VAL A 146 -2.63 -10.32 -9.59
CA VAL A 146 -1.95 -9.65 -10.73
C VAL A 146 -1.08 -10.63 -11.50
N LYS A 147 -0.43 -11.56 -10.82
CA LYS A 147 0.38 -12.60 -11.46
C LYS A 147 -0.49 -13.57 -12.26
N GLU A 148 -1.55 -14.10 -11.66
CA GLU A 148 -2.50 -15.00 -12.31
C GLU A 148 -3.14 -14.33 -13.54
N ASP A 149 -3.53 -13.06 -13.44
CA ASP A 149 -4.08 -12.30 -14.56
C ASP A 149 -3.09 -12.18 -15.74
N MET A 150 -1.79 -12.06 -15.46
CA MET A 150 -0.76 -11.99 -16.52
C MET A 150 -0.44 -13.36 -17.14
N GLU A 151 -0.70 -14.45 -16.40
CA GLU A 151 -0.46 -15.82 -16.87
C GLU A 151 -1.68 -16.42 -17.59
N THR A 152 -2.89 -15.95 -17.29
CA THR A 152 -4.15 -16.54 -17.78
C THR A 152 -4.76 -15.81 -18.97
N LYS A 153 -4.46 -14.53 -19.18
CA LYS A 153 -5.04 -13.74 -20.28
C LYS A 153 -4.02 -12.75 -20.86
N CYS A 154 -4.15 -12.43 -22.14
CA CYS A 154 -3.29 -11.44 -22.76
C CYS A 154 -3.63 -10.01 -22.27
N PHE A 155 -2.62 -9.23 -21.88
CA PHE A 155 -2.81 -7.86 -21.40
C PHE A 155 -3.46 -6.91 -22.42
N ILE A 156 -3.22 -7.14 -23.72
CA ILE A 156 -3.72 -6.26 -24.80
C ILE A 156 -5.14 -6.64 -25.20
N CYS A 157 -5.36 -7.89 -25.64
CA CYS A 157 -6.65 -8.31 -26.18
C CYS A 157 -7.60 -8.93 -25.14
N GLY A 158 -7.12 -9.33 -23.98
CA GLY A 158 -7.95 -9.94 -22.92
C GLY A 158 -8.44 -11.36 -23.21
N ILE A 159 -7.98 -12.00 -24.28
CA ILE A 159 -8.30 -13.40 -24.58
C ILE A 159 -7.48 -14.31 -23.64
N GLY A 160 -8.11 -15.36 -23.14
CA GLY A 160 -7.50 -16.35 -22.25
C GLY A 160 -6.46 -17.23 -22.93
N ASN A 161 -5.56 -17.81 -22.14
CA ASN A 161 -4.55 -18.76 -22.61
C ASN A 161 -5.17 -20.05 -23.18
N ASP A 162 -6.36 -20.42 -22.68
CA ASP A 162 -7.17 -21.55 -23.13
C ASP A 162 -7.42 -21.56 -24.65
N TYR A 163 -7.65 -20.39 -25.25
CA TYR A 163 -7.84 -20.27 -26.71
C TYR A 163 -6.53 -20.53 -27.48
N PHE A 164 -5.41 -20.02 -26.99
CA PHE A 164 -4.13 -20.06 -27.70
C PHE A 164 -3.37 -21.37 -27.52
N ASP A 165 -3.52 -22.01 -26.37
CA ASP A 165 -2.88 -23.27 -26.02
C ASP A 165 -3.50 -24.50 -26.72
N THR A 166 -4.45 -24.28 -27.63
CA THR A 166 -4.80 -25.25 -28.69
C THR A 166 -3.58 -25.62 -29.55
N THR A 167 -2.61 -24.70 -29.64
CA THR A 167 -1.29 -24.94 -30.23
C THR A 167 -0.21 -24.96 -29.14
N PRO A 168 0.80 -25.85 -29.23
CA PRO A 168 1.89 -25.88 -28.25
C PRO A 168 2.58 -24.52 -28.12
N HIS A 169 2.73 -24.01 -26.89
CA HIS A 169 3.31 -22.68 -26.59
C HIS A 169 2.60 -21.51 -27.30
N GLY A 170 1.32 -21.66 -27.61
CA GLY A 170 0.55 -20.65 -28.33
C GLY A 170 0.41 -19.35 -27.56
N PHE A 171 0.09 -19.41 -26.26
CA PHE A 171 -0.06 -18.21 -25.44
C PHE A 171 1.25 -17.43 -25.25
N GLU A 172 2.35 -18.15 -25.03
CA GLU A 172 3.69 -17.55 -24.92
C GLU A 172 4.11 -16.87 -26.24
N THR A 173 3.86 -17.53 -27.37
CA THR A 173 4.11 -16.93 -28.69
C THR A 173 3.26 -15.69 -28.92
N HIS A 174 1.98 -15.74 -28.56
CA HIS A 174 1.06 -14.60 -28.69
C HIS A 174 1.53 -13.40 -27.86
N THR A 175 1.94 -13.60 -26.61
CA THR A 175 2.39 -12.51 -25.73
C THR A 175 3.79 -11.98 -26.06
N LEU A 176 4.70 -12.83 -26.55
CA LEU A 176 6.08 -12.43 -26.82
C LEU A 176 6.31 -11.91 -28.25
N GLN A 177 5.57 -12.40 -29.23
CA GLN A 177 5.77 -12.05 -30.65
C GLN A 177 4.66 -11.17 -31.22
N GLU A 178 3.40 -11.48 -30.94
CA GLU A 178 2.25 -10.77 -31.52
C GLU A 178 1.90 -9.52 -30.67
N HIS A 179 1.49 -9.73 -29.42
CA HIS A 179 1.04 -8.70 -28.48
C HIS A 179 2.08 -8.39 -27.40
N ASN A 180 3.30 -8.09 -27.83
CA ASN A 180 4.39 -7.74 -26.92
C ASN A 180 4.30 -6.29 -26.44
N LEU A 181 4.23 -6.07 -25.13
CA LEU A 181 4.10 -4.74 -24.52
C LEU A 181 5.25 -3.79 -24.90
N ALA A 182 6.48 -4.30 -25.03
CA ALA A 182 7.64 -3.50 -25.39
C ALA A 182 7.57 -3.06 -26.86
N ASN A 183 7.10 -3.93 -27.76
CA ASN A 183 6.97 -3.59 -29.18
C ASN A 183 5.97 -2.44 -29.40
N TYR A 184 4.86 -2.41 -28.66
CA TYR A 184 3.93 -1.26 -28.71
C TYR A 184 4.62 0.03 -28.26
N LEU A 185 5.38 0.01 -27.17
CA LEU A 185 6.13 1.18 -26.69
C LEU A 185 7.16 1.65 -27.73
N PHE A 186 7.91 0.72 -28.33
CA PHE A 186 8.89 1.03 -29.37
C PHE A 186 8.23 1.59 -30.63
N PHE A 187 7.05 1.10 -31.00
CA PHE A 187 6.29 1.62 -32.13
C PHE A 187 5.81 3.06 -31.88
N LEU A 188 5.31 3.38 -30.67
CA LEU A 188 4.98 4.77 -30.32
C LEU A 188 6.22 5.68 -30.37
N MET A 189 7.34 5.24 -29.80
CA MET A 189 8.59 5.99 -29.84
C MET A 189 9.10 6.17 -31.28
N TYR A 190 8.91 5.16 -32.14
CA TYR A 190 9.23 5.24 -33.56
C TYR A 190 8.41 6.31 -34.27
N LEU A 191 7.09 6.34 -34.08
CA LEU A 191 6.21 7.35 -34.68
C LEU A 191 6.54 8.77 -34.20
N ILE A 192 6.86 8.94 -32.91
CA ILE A 192 7.23 10.26 -32.35
C ILE A 192 8.52 10.81 -32.97
N ASN A 193 9.47 9.93 -33.34
CA ASN A 193 10.78 10.32 -33.86
C ASN A 193 10.84 10.39 -35.39
N LYS A 194 9.83 9.87 -36.09
CA LYS A 194 9.77 9.86 -37.55
C LYS A 194 9.10 11.12 -38.08
N ASP A 195 9.50 11.56 -39.27
CA ASP A 195 8.85 12.70 -39.93
C ASP A 195 7.46 12.31 -40.44
N GLU A 196 6.47 13.19 -40.23
CA GLU A 196 5.08 12.93 -40.60
C GLU A 196 4.88 12.69 -42.11
N THR A 197 5.75 13.26 -42.96
CA THR A 197 5.68 13.08 -44.42
C THR A 197 6.17 11.71 -44.88
N GLU A 198 6.94 11.01 -44.05
CA GLU A 198 7.46 9.67 -44.31
C GLU A 198 6.57 8.57 -43.71
N HIS A 199 5.46 8.93 -43.06
CA HIS A 199 4.53 7.97 -42.52
C HIS A 199 3.87 7.15 -43.62
N THR A 200 3.82 5.83 -43.43
CA THR A 200 2.98 4.97 -44.26
C THR A 200 1.49 5.23 -43.99
N GLY A 201 0.60 4.67 -44.81
CA GLY A 201 -0.85 4.85 -44.59
C GLY A 201 -1.33 4.33 -43.23
N GLN A 202 -0.78 3.20 -42.76
CA GLN A 202 -1.09 2.64 -41.45
C GLN A 202 -0.52 3.48 -40.32
N GLU A 203 0.72 3.93 -40.45
CA GLU A 203 1.38 4.81 -39.47
C GLU A 203 0.64 6.14 -39.33
N SER A 204 0.23 6.75 -40.45
CA SER A 204 -0.55 8.00 -40.48
C SER A 204 -1.90 7.84 -39.78
N TYR A 205 -2.55 6.70 -39.98
CA TYR A 205 -3.82 6.38 -39.33
C TYR A 205 -3.68 6.26 -37.81
N VAL A 206 -2.67 5.52 -37.33
CA VAL A 206 -2.40 5.39 -35.89
C VAL A 206 -1.94 6.72 -35.29
N TRP A 207 -1.09 7.47 -35.99
CA TRP A 207 -0.63 8.80 -35.56
C TRP A 207 -1.80 9.77 -35.36
N LYS A 208 -2.76 9.77 -36.29
CA LYS A 208 -3.97 10.57 -36.17
C LYS A 208 -4.76 10.20 -34.91
N MET A 209 -5.02 8.92 -34.67
CA MET A 209 -5.74 8.47 -33.47
C MET A 209 -4.99 8.80 -32.18
N TYR A 210 -3.65 8.68 -32.19
CA TYR A 210 -2.80 9.07 -31.07
C TYR A 210 -2.96 10.56 -30.72
N GLN A 211 -2.96 11.45 -31.72
CA GLN A 211 -3.18 12.89 -31.52
C GLN A 211 -4.60 13.19 -31.03
N GLU A 212 -5.61 12.46 -31.52
CA GLU A 212 -7.00 12.54 -31.09
C GLU A 212 -7.27 11.89 -29.72
N ARG A 213 -6.24 11.28 -29.09
CA ARG A 213 -6.35 10.51 -27.84
C ARG A 213 -7.38 9.38 -27.92
N CYS A 214 -7.54 8.81 -29.11
CA CYS A 214 -8.37 7.64 -29.39
C CYS A 214 -7.51 6.37 -29.39
N TRP A 215 -7.97 5.32 -28.71
CA TRP A 215 -7.22 4.08 -28.49
C TRP A 215 -7.81 2.87 -29.23
N ASP A 216 -8.74 3.11 -30.15
CA ASP A 216 -9.50 2.07 -30.85
C ASP A 216 -8.65 1.21 -31.79
N PHE A 217 -7.40 1.60 -32.06
CA PHE A 217 -6.46 0.79 -32.83
C PHE A 217 -5.87 -0.40 -32.05
N PHE A 218 -6.00 -0.42 -30.72
CA PHE A 218 -5.59 -1.57 -29.94
C PHE A 218 -6.58 -2.72 -30.12
N PRO A 219 -6.11 -3.95 -30.36
CA PRO A 219 -7.00 -5.10 -30.46
C PRO A 219 -7.58 -5.43 -29.09
N ALA A 220 -8.92 -5.42 -28.97
CA ALA A 220 -9.64 -5.75 -27.74
C ALA A 220 -10.68 -6.84 -28.00
N GLY A 221 -10.56 -7.98 -27.32
CA GLY A 221 -11.42 -9.16 -27.53
C GLY A 221 -11.15 -9.94 -28.82
N ASP A 222 -10.16 -9.51 -29.61
CA ASP A 222 -9.80 -10.10 -30.90
C ASP A 222 -8.29 -10.14 -31.13
N CYS A 223 -7.84 -10.96 -32.09
CA CYS A 223 -6.44 -11.03 -32.53
C CYS A 223 -6.36 -11.56 -33.96
N PHE A 224 -5.18 -11.46 -34.57
CA PHE A 224 -4.96 -11.89 -35.95
C PHE A 224 -5.41 -13.34 -36.19
N ARG A 225 -5.01 -14.28 -35.32
CA ARG A 225 -5.40 -15.69 -35.47
C ARG A 225 -6.92 -15.88 -35.46
N LYS A 226 -7.61 -15.24 -34.52
CA LYS A 226 -9.07 -15.35 -34.33
C LYS A 226 -9.85 -14.75 -35.49
N GLN A 227 -9.36 -13.65 -36.06
CA GLN A 227 -10.00 -13.02 -37.22
C GLN A 227 -9.86 -13.86 -38.50
N TYR A 228 -8.77 -14.60 -38.65
CA TYR A 228 -8.45 -15.38 -39.86
C TYR A 228 -8.58 -16.90 -39.68
N GLU A 229 -9.21 -17.36 -38.60
CA GLU A 229 -9.33 -18.78 -38.25
C GLU A 229 -10.04 -19.58 -39.36
N ASP A 230 -11.14 -19.06 -39.91
CA ASP A 230 -11.90 -19.71 -40.99
C ASP A 230 -11.17 -19.74 -42.36
N LEU A 231 -10.11 -18.93 -42.52
CA LEU A 231 -9.37 -18.77 -43.78
C LEU A 231 -8.03 -19.51 -43.78
N LEU A 232 -7.46 -19.73 -42.60
CA LEU A 232 -6.13 -20.32 -42.40
C LEU A 232 -6.16 -21.66 -41.64
N GLY A 233 -7.32 -22.03 -41.06
CA GLY A 233 -7.56 -23.25 -40.29
C GLY A 233 -7.84 -24.50 -41.13
#